data_AF-A0A9C7UL89-F1
#
_entry.id   AF-A0A9C7UL89-F1
#
_cell.length_a   1.000
_cell.length_b   1.000
_cell.length_c   1.000
_cell.angle_alpha   90.00
_cell.angle_beta   90.00
_cell.angle_gamma   90.00
#
_symmetry.space_group_name_H-M   'P 1'
#
loop_
_entity.id
_entity.type
_entity.pdbx_description
1 polymer ?
#
loop_
_entity_poly.entity_id
_entity_poly.type
_entity_poly.pdbx_seq_one_letter_code
_entity_poly.pdbx_strand_id
1 'polypeptide(L)'
;MNGVVPVSNREILLRLQNNIRIRARQRGDTALALRTTESMLVLAKDAPVFRLEIAALKAKAGEIKAALSDIETLLDGHGAEELHEQAELLQATLKGRLN
;
A
#
# COMPACT_ATOMS: atom_id res chain seq x y z
N MET A 1 37.40 3.23 -4.14
CA MET A 1 36.82 2.28 -3.17
C MET A 1 35.35 2.63 -2.99
N ASN A 2 34.44 1.77 -3.42
CA ASN A 2 33.01 1.97 -3.21
C ASN A 2 32.70 1.68 -1.73
N GLY A 3 32.51 2.72 -0.93
CA GLY A 3 32.18 2.59 0.49
C GLY A 3 30.84 1.89 0.65
N VAL A 4 30.82 0.79 1.41
CA VAL A 4 29.58 0.12 1.80
C VAL A 4 28.82 1.09 2.71
N VAL A 5 27.66 1.58 2.24
CA VAL A 5 26.75 2.36 3.09
C VAL A 5 26.08 1.38 4.06
N PRO A 6 26.19 1.58 5.38
CA PRO A 6 25.53 0.71 6.34
C PRO A 6 24.01 0.80 6.19
N VAL A 7 23.36 -0.36 6.07
CA VAL A 7 21.91 -0.47 5.95
C VAL A 7 21.29 -0.45 7.35
N SER A 8 20.28 0.39 7.55
CA SER A 8 19.57 0.49 8.83
C SER A 8 18.68 -0.74 9.08
N ASN A 9 18.42 -1.04 10.36
CA ASN A 9 17.48 -2.10 10.75
C ASN A 9 16.10 -1.91 10.10
N ARG A 10 15.64 -0.67 9.97
CA ARG A 10 14.37 -0.32 9.32
C ARG A 10 14.34 -0.73 7.86
N GLU A 11 15.40 -0.44 7.11
CA GLU A 11 15.53 -0.83 5.70
C GLU A 11 15.59 -2.34 5.54
N ILE A 12 16.30 -3.05 6.43
CA ILE A 12 16.34 -4.52 6.44
C ILE A 12 14.92 -5.07 6.65
N LEU A 13 14.20 -4.60 7.66
CA LEU A 13 12.83 -5.04 7.94
C LEU A 13 11.89 -4.75 6.76
N LEU A 14 11.95 -3.56 6.16
CA LEU A 14 11.14 -3.21 4.99
C LEU A 14 11.42 -4.14 3.80
N ARG A 15 12.69 -4.52 3.56
CA ARG A 15 13.05 -5.47 2.51
C ARG A 15 12.50 -6.87 2.79
N LEU A 16 12.58 -7.34 4.04
CA LEU A 16 12.04 -8.64 4.43
C LEU A 16 10.51 -8.68 4.30
N GLN A 17 9.81 -7.64 4.77
CA GLN A 17 8.37 -7.50 4.59
C GLN A 17 7.99 -7.46 3.11
N ASN A 18 8.75 -6.73 2.29
CA ASN A 18 8.51 -6.67 0.85
C ASN A 18 8.61 -8.05 0.18
N ASN A 19 9.59 -8.88 0.59
CA ASN A 19 9.72 -10.24 0.08
C ASN A 19 8.52 -11.12 0.45
N ILE A 20 7.97 -10.97 1.65
CA ILE A 20 6.74 -11.67 2.07
C ILE A 20 5.54 -11.19 1.24
N ARG A 21 5.41 -9.87 1.05
CA ARG A 21 4.33 -9.23 0.26
C ARG A 21 4.34 -9.73 -1.18
N ILE A 22 5.50 -9.77 -1.85
CA ILE A 22 5.63 -10.26 -3.22
C ILE A 22 5.17 -11.71 -3.32
N ARG A 23 5.65 -12.59 -2.42
CA ARG A 23 5.25 -14.00 -2.43
C ARG A 23 3.77 -14.17 -2.14
N ALA A 24 3.20 -13.38 -1.23
CA ALA A 24 1.77 -13.37 -0.94
C ALA A 24 0.93 -13.00 -2.17
N ARG A 25 1.34 -11.98 -2.92
CA ARG A 25 0.68 -11.59 -4.17
C ARG A 25 0.77 -12.68 -5.23
N GLN A 26 1.94 -13.30 -5.41
CA GLN A 26 2.16 -14.37 -6.38
C GLN A 26 1.26 -15.59 -6.13
N ARG A 27 0.99 -15.94 -4.87
CA ARG A 27 0.08 -17.03 -4.48
C ARG A 27 -1.39 -16.61 -4.38
N GLY A 28 -1.72 -15.36 -4.70
CA GLY A 28 -3.09 -14.84 -4.58
C GLY A 28 -3.59 -14.61 -3.15
N ASP A 29 -2.74 -14.77 -2.14
CA ASP A 29 -3.07 -14.60 -0.72
C ASP A 29 -3.17 -13.12 -0.37
N THR A 30 -4.37 -12.57 -0.63
CA THR A 30 -4.69 -11.15 -0.46
C THR A 30 -4.66 -10.75 1.02
N ALA A 31 -5.06 -11.64 1.93
CA ALA A 31 -5.08 -11.37 3.36
C ALA A 31 -3.65 -11.20 3.92
N LEU A 32 -2.72 -12.06 3.54
CA LEU A 32 -1.33 -11.92 3.96
C LEU A 32 -0.64 -10.73 3.28
N ALA A 33 -0.95 -10.46 2.00
CA ALA A 33 -0.45 -9.27 1.32
C ALA A 33 -0.88 -7.98 2.07
N LEU A 34 -2.16 -7.89 2.45
CA LEU A 34 -2.70 -6.74 3.18
C LEU A 34 -2.00 -6.54 4.53
N ARG A 35 -1.98 -7.57 5.39
CA ARG A 35 -1.31 -7.48 6.72
C ARG A 35 0.17 -7.11 6.62
N THR A 36 0.84 -7.61 5.58
CA THR A 36 2.26 -7.30 5.35
C THR A 36 2.44 -5.83 4.96
N THR A 37 1.60 -5.30 4.07
CA THR A 37 1.65 -3.89 3.65
C THR A 37 1.29 -2.95 4.79
N GLU A 38 0.32 -3.28 5.66
CA GLU A 38 0.00 -2.52 6.88
C GLU A 38 1.21 -2.45 7.82
N SER A 39 1.90 -3.58 8.01
CA SER A 39 3.15 -3.61 8.78
C SER A 39 4.25 -2.76 8.15
N MET A 40 4.33 -2.74 6.82
CA MET A 40 5.25 -1.86 6.09
C MET A 40 4.93 -0.39 6.27
N LEU A 41 3.65 0.00 6.34
CA LEU A 41 3.25 1.38 6.63
C LEU A 41 3.63 1.81 8.06
N VAL A 42 3.51 0.91 9.05
CA VAL A 42 3.97 1.19 10.43
C VAL A 42 5.49 1.44 10.47
N LEU A 43 6.26 0.64 9.73
CA LEU A 43 7.72 0.80 9.63
C LEU A 43 8.06 2.05 8.84
N ALA A 44 7.49 2.21 7.65
CA ALA A 44 7.63 3.34 6.75
C ALA A 44 6.60 4.43 7.07
N LYS A 45 6.75 5.07 8.25
CA LYS A 45 6.01 6.31 8.57
C LYS A 45 5.97 7.22 7.36
N ASP A 46 4.75 7.56 6.97
CA ASP A 46 4.44 8.52 5.91
C ASP A 46 4.90 8.09 4.50
N ALA A 47 4.54 6.86 4.13
CA ALA A 47 4.70 6.36 2.76
C ALA A 47 3.32 6.23 2.08
N PRO A 48 2.86 7.27 1.35
CA PRO A 48 1.59 7.28 0.61
C PRO A 48 1.39 6.06 -0.29
N VAL A 49 2.47 5.53 -0.86
CA VAL A 49 2.44 4.33 -1.71
C VAL A 49 1.85 3.10 -1.02
N PHE A 50 2.13 2.90 0.27
CA PHE A 50 1.58 1.76 1.02
C PHE A 50 0.11 1.97 1.35
N ARG A 51 -0.34 3.21 1.55
CA ARG A 51 -1.77 3.52 1.75
C ARG A 51 -2.59 3.20 0.51
N LEU A 52 -2.12 3.62 -0.68
CA LEU A 52 -2.78 3.30 -1.95
C LEU A 52 -2.85 1.78 -2.18
N GLU A 53 -1.77 1.07 -1.89
CA GLU A 53 -1.75 -0.39 -2.02
C GLU A 53 -2.70 -1.09 -1.03
N ILE A 54 -2.78 -0.62 0.22
CA ILE A 54 -3.73 -1.13 1.22
C ILE A 54 -5.17 -0.98 0.70
N ALA A 55 -5.51 0.19 0.16
CA ALA A 55 -6.84 0.42 -0.44
C ALA A 55 -7.14 -0.56 -1.58
N ALA A 56 -6.18 -0.77 -2.49
CA ALA A 56 -6.33 -1.74 -3.58
C ALA A 56 -6.52 -3.18 -3.07
N LEU A 57 -5.79 -3.58 -2.02
CA LEU A 57 -5.90 -4.91 -1.41
C LEU A 57 -7.23 -5.10 -0.67
N LYS A 58 -7.71 -4.10 0.06
CA LYS A 58 -9.05 -4.08 0.68
C LYS A 58 -10.16 -4.21 -0.36
N ALA A 59 -10.05 -3.46 -1.47
CA ALA A 59 -11.00 -3.56 -2.57
C ALA A 59 -11.02 -4.96 -3.22
N LYS A 60 -9.85 -5.60 -3.35
CA LYS A 60 -9.73 -6.98 -3.82
C LYS A 60 -10.35 -7.98 -2.84
N ALA A 61 -10.27 -7.72 -1.54
CA ALA A 61 -10.90 -8.52 -0.49
C ALA A 61 -12.43 -8.30 -0.38
N GLY A 62 -13.00 -7.36 -1.14
CA GLY A 62 -14.43 -7.02 -1.11
C GLY A 62 -14.79 -5.92 -0.10
N GLU A 63 -13.80 -5.36 0.61
CA GLU A 63 -13.97 -4.27 1.56
C GLU A 63 -14.01 -2.90 0.85
N ILE A 64 -14.93 -2.74 -0.10
CA ILE A 64 -14.97 -1.59 -1.02
C ILE A 64 -15.12 -0.26 -0.26
N LYS A 65 -15.97 -0.20 0.78
CA LYS A 65 -16.17 1.02 1.58
C LYS A 65 -14.89 1.44 2.32
N ALA A 66 -14.18 0.47 2.90
CA ALA A 66 -12.93 0.74 3.60
C ALA A 66 -11.84 1.20 2.63
N ALA A 67 -11.78 0.60 1.44
CA ALA A 67 -10.87 1.04 0.38
C ALA A 67 -11.14 2.48 -0.07
N LEU A 68 -12.41 2.88 -0.24
CA LEU A 68 -12.77 4.26 -0.60
C LEU A 68 -12.36 5.27 0.48
N SER A 69 -12.62 4.95 1.75
CA SER A 69 -12.23 5.82 2.87
C SER A 69 -10.70 6.00 2.97
N ASP A 70 -9.93 4.95 2.73
CA ASP A 70 -8.46 5.05 2.68
C ASP A 70 -7.97 5.93 1.51
N ILE A 71 -8.65 5.86 0.36
CA ILE A 71 -8.33 6.70 -0.81
C ILE A 71 -8.68 8.16 -0.56
N GLU A 72 -9.83 8.45 0.06
CA GLU A 72 -10.20 9.82 0.45
C GLU A 72 -9.15 10.41 1.40
N THR A 73 -8.74 9.65 2.42
CA THR A 73 -7.67 10.05 3.34
C THR A 73 -6.33 10.31 2.63
N LEU A 74 -6.05 9.56 1.56
CA LEU A 74 -4.84 9.73 0.76
C LEU A 74 -4.89 11.02 -0.06
N LEU A 75 -6.04 11.32 -0.68
CA LEU A 75 -6.25 12.51 -1.52
C LEU A 75 -6.31 13.81 -0.69
N ASP A 76 -6.78 13.74 0.55
CA ASP A 76 -6.79 14.88 1.48
C ASP A 76 -5.41 15.13 2.14
N GLY A 77 -4.49 14.16 2.02
CA GLY A 77 -3.15 14.22 2.59
C GLY A 77 -2.18 15.04 1.75
N HIS A 78 -1.18 15.66 2.40
CA HIS A 78 -0.09 16.34 1.70
C HIS A 78 1.04 15.34 1.39
N GLY A 79 1.74 15.50 0.26
CA GLY A 79 2.87 14.64 -0.10
C GLY A 79 2.51 13.37 -0.87
N ALA A 80 1.26 13.23 -1.29
CA ALA A 80 0.76 12.12 -2.10
C ALA A 80 0.44 12.53 -3.55
N GLU A 81 0.85 13.72 -3.99
CA GLU A 81 0.44 14.33 -5.26
C GLU A 81 0.78 13.44 -6.46
N GLU A 82 1.93 12.75 -6.41
CA GLU A 82 2.36 11.77 -7.44
C GLU A 82 1.43 10.55 -7.56
N LEU A 83 0.63 10.28 -6.52
CA LEU A 83 -0.31 9.15 -6.46
C LEU A 83 -1.77 9.57 -6.67
N HIS A 84 -2.08 10.87 -6.77
CA HIS A 84 -3.46 11.34 -6.89
C HIS A 84 -4.17 10.76 -8.11
N GLU A 85 -3.53 10.78 -9.28
CA GLU A 85 -4.11 10.20 -10.50
C GLU A 85 -4.45 8.71 -10.33
N GLN A 86 -3.55 7.94 -9.73
CA GLN A 86 -3.76 6.51 -9.48
C GLN A 86 -4.86 6.27 -8.45
N ALA A 87 -4.92 7.11 -7.41
CA ALA A 87 -5.92 7.07 -6.37
C ALA A 87 -7.32 7.42 -6.90
N GLU A 88 -7.44 8.46 -7.73
CA GLU A 88 -8.69 8.85 -8.40
C GLU A 88 -9.19 7.77 -9.35
N LEU A 89 -8.30 7.17 -10.17
CA LEU A 89 -8.66 6.07 -11.07
C LEU A 89 -9.20 4.86 -10.29
N LEU A 90 -8.54 4.50 -9.19
CA LEU A 90 -9.01 3.44 -8.31
C LEU A 90 -10.36 3.81 -7.69
N GLN A 91 -10.51 5.04 -7.19
CA GLN A 91 -11.76 5.52 -6.59
C GLN A 91 -12.93 5.43 -7.57
N ALA A 92 -12.75 5.92 -8.81
CA ALA A 92 -13.76 5.88 -9.86
C ALA A 92 -14.16 4.43 -10.21
N THR A 93 -13.18 3.54 -10.32
CA THR A 93 -13.40 2.10 -10.55
C THR A 93 -14.23 1.48 -9.44
N LEU A 94 -13.94 1.81 -8.18
CA LEU A 94 -14.66 1.26 -7.02
C LEU A 94 -16.07 1.82 -6.89
N LYS A 95 -16.28 3.12 -7.13
CA LYS A 95 -17.61 3.74 -7.17
C LYS A 95 -18.48 3.11 -8.26
N GLY A 96 -17.92 2.83 -9.44
CA GLY A 96 -18.63 2.15 -10.51
C GLY A 96 -19.07 0.71 -10.20
N ARG A 97 -18.45 0.04 -9.22
CA ARG A 97 -18.85 -1.31 -8.76
C ARG A 97 -19.99 -1.31 -7.73
N LEU A 98 -20.32 -0.14 -7.17
CA LEU A 98 -21.38 0.04 -6.17
C LEU A 98 -22.72 0.45 -6.81
N ASN A 99 -22.69 0.91 -8.06
CA ASN A 99 -23.86 1.21 -8.89
C ASN A 99 -24.32 -0.04 -9.63
#